data_AF-A0A6I5X003-F1
#
_entry.id   AF-A0A6I5X003-F1
#
_cell.length_a   1.000
_cell.length_b   1.000
_cell.length_c   1.000
_cell.angle_alpha   90.00
_cell.angle_beta   90.00
_cell.angle_gamma   90.00
#
_symmetry.space_group_name_H-M   'P 1'
#
loop_
_entity.id
_entity.type
_entity.pdbx_description
1 polymer ?
#
loop_
_entity_poly.entity_id
_entity_poly.type
_entity_poly.pdbx_seq_one_letter_code
_entity_poly.pdbx_strand_id
1 'polypeptide(L)'
;MAASAKNDRLEFLSQKWNERRPDLDISPWQVWGRITRIHELFLAAIAAPLSSHELNFKEFQTLAALVLAGEPYEASPNQIGRFNLLTSGGVANLLARMEREGLVERRPDPS
;
A
#
# COMPACT_ATOMS: atom_id res chain seq x y z
N MET A 1 -3.92 -1.22 -32.68
CA MET A 1 -2.54 -0.71 -32.51
C MET A 1 -2.42 -0.13 -31.13
N ALA A 2 -1.89 -0.90 -30.17
CA ALA A 2 -1.69 -0.45 -28.80
C ALA A 2 -0.58 0.60 -28.76
N ALA A 3 -0.79 1.66 -27.98
CA ALA A 3 0.14 2.77 -27.82
C ALA A 3 1.56 2.25 -27.50
N SER A 4 2.54 2.76 -28.25
CA SER A 4 3.95 2.44 -28.13
C SER A 4 4.41 2.47 -26.67
N ALA A 5 4.89 1.32 -26.20
CA ALA A 5 5.77 1.16 -25.05
C ALA A 5 7.07 1.95 -25.31
N LYS A 6 6.99 3.27 -25.27
CA LYS A 6 8.12 4.19 -25.39
C LYS A 6 8.97 4.05 -24.11
N ASN A 7 9.85 3.06 -24.14
CA ASN A 7 10.89 2.69 -23.16
C ASN A 7 10.39 2.40 -21.75
N ASP A 8 10.21 1.11 -21.48
CA ASP A 8 10.34 0.62 -20.11
C ASP A 8 11.71 1.07 -19.56
N ARG A 9 11.70 1.86 -18.48
CA ARG A 9 12.93 2.36 -17.85
C ARG A 9 13.84 1.23 -17.38
N LEU A 10 13.28 0.06 -17.05
CA LEU A 10 14.09 -1.10 -16.66
C LEU A 10 14.76 -1.76 -17.84
N GLU A 11 14.24 -1.61 -19.05
CA GLU A 11 14.89 -2.13 -20.25
C GLU A 11 16.16 -1.34 -20.57
N PHE A 12 16.11 -0.01 -20.43
CA PHE A 12 17.31 0.83 -20.50
C PHE A 12 18.34 0.45 -19.43
N LEU A 13 17.91 0.27 -18.17
CA LEU A 13 18.82 -0.13 -17.09
C LEU A 13 19.40 -1.53 -17.34
N SER A 14 18.61 -2.43 -17.92
CA SER A 14 19.05 -3.79 -18.25
C SER A 14 20.12 -3.79 -19.33
N GLN A 15 19.94 -2.99 -20.38
CA GLN A 15 20.94 -2.83 -21.41
C GLN A 15 22.27 -2.31 -20.83
N LYS A 16 22.20 -1.30 -19.95
CA LYS A 16 23.40 -0.73 -19.31
C LYS A 16 24.12 -1.72 -18.41
N TRP A 17 23.39 -2.60 -17.73
CA TRP A 17 24.00 -3.66 -16.93
C TRP A 17 24.64 -4.73 -17.80
N ASN A 18 23.97 -5.18 -18.86
CA ASN A 18 24.53 -6.18 -19.78
C ASN A 18 25.80 -5.67 -20.49
N GLU A 19 25.89 -4.37 -20.79
CA GLU A 19 27.11 -3.74 -21.32
C GLU A 19 28.31 -3.85 -20.34
N ARG A 20 28.06 -3.81 -19.03
CA ARG A 20 29.13 -3.75 -17.99
C ARG A 20 29.41 -5.09 -17.32
N ARG A 21 28.39 -5.94 -17.18
CA ARG A 21 28.40 -7.22 -16.46
C ARG A 21 27.51 -8.23 -17.18
N PRO A 22 27.90 -8.67 -18.39
CA PRO A 22 27.12 -9.65 -19.16
C PRO A 22 27.09 -11.04 -18.47
N ASP A 23 27.92 -11.26 -17.47
CA ASP A 23 27.97 -12.47 -16.64
C ASP A 23 26.81 -12.58 -15.63
N LEU A 24 26.09 -11.49 -15.36
CA LEU A 24 24.99 -11.46 -14.39
C LEU A 24 23.63 -11.54 -15.08
N ASP A 25 22.83 -12.55 -14.74
CA ASP A 25 21.40 -12.56 -15.07
C ASP A 25 20.64 -11.58 -14.16
N ILE A 26 20.14 -10.51 -14.77
CA ILE A 26 19.37 -9.45 -14.10
C ILE A 26 17.87 -9.56 -14.36
N SER A 27 17.39 -10.62 -15.02
CA SER A 27 15.98 -10.83 -15.28
C SER A 27 15.09 -10.75 -14.01
N PRO A 28 15.51 -11.23 -12.81
CA PRO A 28 14.69 -11.08 -11.60
C PRO A 28 14.49 -9.63 -11.18
N TRP A 29 15.51 -8.79 -11.37
CA TRP A 29 15.45 -7.37 -11.02
C TRP A 29 14.49 -6.60 -11.94
N GLN A 30 14.40 -7.01 -13.21
CA GLN A 30 13.42 -6.43 -14.13
C GLN A 30 11.98 -6.74 -13.72
N VAL A 31 11.71 -7.97 -13.27
CA VAL A 31 10.39 -8.36 -12.76
C VAL A 31 10.06 -7.56 -11.50
N TRP A 32 10.98 -7.55 -10.53
CA TRP A 32 10.83 -6.78 -9.30
C TRP A 32 10.54 -5.30 -9.57
N GLY A 33 11.32 -4.64 -10.44
CA GLY A 33 11.14 -3.22 -10.71
C GLY A 33 9.80 -2.92 -11.37
N ARG A 34 9.27 -3.81 -12.24
CA ARG A 34 7.94 -3.63 -12.85
C ARG A 34 6.84 -3.77 -11.81
N ILE A 35 6.95 -4.74 -10.91
CA ILE A 35 6.02 -4.92 -9.78
C ILE A 35 6.04 -3.67 -8.89
N THR A 36 7.22 -3.19 -8.51
CA THR A 36 7.38 -1.97 -7.70
C THR A 36 6.77 -0.77 -8.41
N ARG A 37 7.00 -0.62 -9.71
CA ARG A 37 6.43 0.48 -10.49
C ARG A 37 4.90 0.43 -10.55
N ILE A 38 4.33 -0.76 -10.74
CA ILE A 38 2.88 -0.98 -10.69
C ILE A 38 2.34 -0.60 -9.31
N HIS A 39 3.01 -1.03 -8.24
CA HIS A 39 2.62 -0.72 -6.88
C HIS A 39 2.60 0.81 -6.61
N GLU A 40 3.64 1.54 -7.02
CA GLU A 40 3.68 3.00 -6.91
C GLU A 40 2.54 3.69 -7.66
N LEU A 41 2.29 3.27 -8.91
CA LEU A 41 1.20 3.82 -9.73
C LEU A 41 -0.16 3.56 -9.09
N PHE A 42 -0.36 2.36 -8.54
CA PHE A 42 -1.57 1.98 -7.83
C PHE A 42 -1.79 2.82 -6.58
N LEU A 43 -0.74 2.98 -5.74
CA LEU A 43 -0.81 3.83 -4.55
C LEU A 43 -1.12 5.29 -4.90
N ALA A 44 -0.51 5.83 -5.96
CA ALA A 44 -0.79 7.20 -6.40
C ALA A 44 -2.24 7.37 -6.87
N ALA A 45 -2.76 6.39 -7.62
CA ALA A 45 -4.15 6.41 -8.08
C ALA A 45 -5.16 6.34 -6.92
N ILE A 46 -4.86 5.58 -5.86
CA ILE A 46 -5.71 5.53 -4.66
C ILE A 46 -5.56 6.78 -3.80
N ALA A 47 -4.35 7.32 -3.68
CA ALA A 47 -4.12 8.53 -2.87
C ALA A 47 -4.88 9.75 -3.41
N ALA A 48 -5.06 9.85 -4.73
CA ALA A 48 -5.73 10.97 -5.37
C ALA A 48 -7.15 11.25 -4.82
N PRO A 49 -8.11 10.30 -4.82
CA PRO A 49 -9.43 10.54 -4.24
C PRO A 49 -9.41 10.73 -2.72
N LEU A 50 -8.52 10.03 -2.00
CA LEU A 50 -8.44 10.13 -0.54
C LEU A 50 -7.95 11.50 -0.05
N SER A 51 -7.15 12.20 -0.86
CA SER A 51 -6.61 13.53 -0.52
C SER A 51 -7.69 14.56 -0.21
N SER A 52 -8.86 14.47 -0.87
CA SER A 52 -10.00 15.36 -0.61
C SER A 52 -10.65 15.17 0.76
N HIS A 53 -10.37 14.03 1.40
CA HIS A 53 -10.84 13.66 2.74
C HIS A 53 -9.72 13.75 3.78
N GLU A 54 -8.54 14.27 3.42
CA GLU A 54 -7.35 14.33 4.29
C GLU A 54 -6.90 12.94 4.80
N LEU A 55 -7.27 11.87 4.08
CA LEU A 55 -6.92 10.50 4.43
C LEU A 55 -5.73 10.01 3.59
N ASN A 56 -4.88 9.18 4.20
CA ASN A 56 -3.97 8.30 3.48
C ASN A 56 -4.56 6.90 3.31
N PHE A 57 -3.91 6.10 2.45
CA PHE A 57 -4.38 4.77 2.11
C PHE A 57 -4.54 3.83 3.32
N LYS A 58 -3.67 3.93 4.34
CA LYS A 58 -3.71 3.06 5.52
C LYS A 58 -4.88 3.41 6.45
N GLU A 59 -5.20 4.69 6.57
CA GLU A 59 -6.39 5.16 7.30
C GLU A 59 -7.66 4.71 6.59
N PHE A 60 -7.72 4.89 5.28
CA PHE A 60 -8.82 4.38 4.48
C PHE A 60 -8.99 2.86 4.63
N GLN A 61 -7.92 2.07 4.55
CA GLN A 61 -7.99 0.61 4.76
C GLN A 61 -8.49 0.25 6.15
N THR A 62 -8.12 1.02 7.17
CA THR A 62 -8.62 0.85 8.54
C THR A 62 -10.12 1.15 8.64
N LEU A 63 -10.57 2.28 8.08
CA LEU A 63 -12.01 2.61 8.05
C LEU A 63 -12.81 1.58 7.23
N ALA A 64 -12.26 1.13 6.10
CA ALA A 64 -12.86 0.07 5.30
C ALA A 64 -12.96 -1.25 6.07
N ALA A 65 -11.96 -1.59 6.89
CA ALA A 65 -12.02 -2.78 7.74
C ALA A 65 -13.19 -2.72 8.74
N LEU A 66 -13.46 -1.54 9.32
CA LEU A 66 -14.61 -1.33 10.21
C LEU A 66 -15.93 -1.44 9.45
N VAL A 67 -16.04 -0.82 8.27
CA VAL A 67 -17.23 -0.91 7.41
C VAL A 67 -17.52 -2.36 7.02
N LEU A 68 -16.48 -3.12 6.67
CA LEU A 68 -16.59 -4.54 6.29
C LEU A 68 -16.91 -5.46 7.48
N ALA A 69 -16.60 -5.06 8.72
CA ALA A 69 -17.03 -5.78 9.91
C ALA A 69 -18.54 -5.70 10.13
N GLY A 70 -19.22 -4.74 9.49
CA GLY A 70 -20.66 -4.50 9.65
C GLY A 70 -20.98 -3.78 10.95
N GLU A 71 -22.25 -3.39 11.14
CA GLU A 71 -22.74 -2.75 12.37
C GLU A 71 -22.40 -3.59 13.62
N PRO A 72 -21.87 -2.99 14.71
CA PRO A 72 -21.74 -1.55 15.00
C PRO A 72 -20.43 -0.89 14.49
N TYR A 73 -19.80 -1.46 13.46
CA TYR A 73 -18.52 -1.04 12.86
C TYR A 73 -17.33 -1.17 13.81
N GLU A 74 -17.28 -2.28 14.53
CA GLU A 74 -16.24 -2.58 15.51
C GLU A 74 -15.35 -3.74 15.04
N ALA A 75 -14.04 -3.61 15.21
CA ALA A 75 -13.08 -4.67 14.93
C ALA A 75 -11.88 -4.60 15.88
N SER A 76 -11.36 -5.77 16.26
CA SER A 76 -10.12 -5.84 17.04
C SER A 76 -8.92 -5.33 16.23
N PRO A 77 -7.85 -4.84 16.90
CA PRO A 77 -6.62 -4.43 16.21
C PRO A 77 -6.03 -5.51 15.31
N ASN A 78 -6.19 -6.79 15.68
CA ASN A 78 -5.72 -7.91 14.87
C ASN A 78 -6.55 -8.08 13.58
N GLN A 79 -7.87 -7.92 13.65
CA GLN A 79 -8.73 -7.91 12.47
C GLN A 79 -8.39 -6.74 11.54
N ILE A 80 -8.21 -5.53 12.08
CA ILE A 80 -7.77 -4.35 11.32
C ILE A 80 -6.40 -4.58 10.68
N GLY A 81 -5.49 -5.24 11.40
CA GLY A 81 -4.17 -5.60 10.89
C GLY A 81 -4.19 -6.53 9.68
N ARG A 82 -5.24 -7.34 9.48
CA ARG A 82 -5.38 -8.19 8.28
C ARG A 82 -5.68 -7.40 7.01
N PHE A 83 -6.24 -6.20 7.14
CA PHE A 83 -6.55 -5.31 6.02
C PHE A 83 -5.38 -4.38 5.64
N ASN A 84 -4.37 -4.30 6.50
CA ASN A 84 -3.22 -3.44 6.34
C ASN A 84 -1.95 -4.28 6.15
N LEU A 85 -1.07 -3.90 5.24
CA LEU A 85 0.27 -4.50 5.12
C LEU A 85 1.24 -3.90 6.16
N LEU A 86 0.80 -3.85 7.42
CA LEU A 86 1.53 -3.26 8.54
C LEU A 86 1.90 -4.33 9.57
N THR A 87 2.99 -4.08 10.29
CA THR A 87 3.31 -4.86 11.49
C THR A 87 2.32 -4.52 12.61
N SER A 88 2.22 -5.36 13.65
CA SER A 88 1.36 -5.10 14.81
C SER A 88 1.68 -3.74 15.48
N GLY A 89 2.97 -3.39 15.58
CA GLY A 89 3.38 -2.07 16.07
C GLY A 89 3.00 -0.92 15.13
N GLY A 90 3.05 -1.16 13.81
CA GLY A 90 2.58 -0.21 12.81
C GLY A 90 1.07 0.04 12.90
N VAL A 91 0.27 -1.02 13.11
CA VAL A 91 -1.18 -0.92 13.34
C VAL A 91 -1.48 -0.15 14.62
N ALA A 92 -0.78 -0.44 15.73
CA ALA A 92 -0.98 0.27 16.99
C ALA A 92 -0.71 1.78 16.86
N ASN A 93 0.38 2.16 16.18
CA ASN A 93 0.74 3.55 15.90
C ASN A 93 -0.28 4.25 15.00
N LEU A 94 -0.76 3.55 13.96
CA LEU A 94 -1.80 4.07 13.06
C LEU A 94 -3.09 4.36 13.83
N LEU A 95 -3.58 3.39 14.60
CA LEU A 95 -4.80 3.54 15.40
C LEU A 95 -4.68 4.67 16.42
N ALA A 96 -3.52 4.82 17.08
CA ALA A 96 -3.30 5.93 18.00
C ALA A 96 -3.29 7.30 17.32
N ARG A 97 -2.87 7.39 16.06
CA ARG A 97 -3.01 8.63 15.27
C ARG A 97 -4.46 8.88 14.91
N MET A 98 -5.14 7.89 14.35
CA MET A 98 -6.55 8.02 13.94
C MET A 98 -7.49 8.36 15.09
N GLU A 99 -7.22 7.85 16.30
CA GLU A 99 -7.95 8.19 17.52
C GLU A 99 -7.76 9.67 17.90
N ARG A 100 -6.52 10.19 17.81
CA ARG A 100 -6.25 11.63 18.03
C ARG A 100 -6.91 12.53 16.99
N GLU A 101 -7.05 12.04 15.76
CA GLU A 101 -7.73 12.74 14.66
C GLU A 101 -9.26 12.57 14.70
N GLY A 102 -9.80 11.80 15.65
CA GLY A 102 -11.23 11.58 15.82
C GLY A 102 -11.86 10.67 14.75
N LEU A 103 -11.05 9.94 13.98
CA LEU A 103 -11.51 9.04 12.92
C LEU A 103 -11.99 7.68 13.45
N VAL A 104 -11.48 7.26 14.61
CA VAL A 104 -11.86 6.02 15.29
C VAL A 104 -11.89 6.23 16.80
N GLU A 105 -12.60 5.37 17.51
CA GLU A 105 -12.54 5.29 18.96
C GLU A 105 -12.13 3.89 19.40
N ARG A 106 -11.43 3.79 20.53
CA ARG A 106 -11.15 2.50 21.18
C ARG A 106 -12.16 2.26 22.29
N ARG A 107 -12.78 1.09 22.25
CA ARG A 107 -13.65 0.60 23.31
C ARG A 107 -12.95 -0.55 24.06
N PRO A 108 -13.17 -0.67 25.38
CA PRO A 108 -12.80 -1.88 26.10
C PRO A 108 -13.45 -3.09 25.43
N ASP A 109 -12.71 -4.20 25.39
CA ASP A 109 -13.32 -5.47 25.01
C ASP A 109 -14.43 -5.80 26.02
N PRO A 110 -15.68 -6.05 25.60
CA PRO A 110 -16.78 -6.39 26.51
C PRO A 110 -16.63 -7.77 27.15
N SER A 111 -15.61 -8.57 26.78
CA SER A 111 -15.31 -9.90 27.34
C SER A 111 -14.12 -9.97 28.29
#